data_AF-T0YGT3-F1
#
_entry.id   AF-T0YGT3-F1
#
_cell.length_a   1.000
_cell.length_b   1.000
_cell.length_c   1.000
_cell.angle_alpha   90.00
_cell.angle_beta   90.00
_cell.angle_gamma   90.00
#
_symmetry.space_group_name_H-M   'P 1'
#
loop_
_entity.id
_entity.type
_entity.pdbx_description
1 polymer ?
#
loop_
_entity_poly.entity_id
_entity_poly.type
_entity_poly.pdbx_seq_one_letter_code
_entity_poly.pdbx_strand_id
1 'polypeptide(L)' 'MPGTQRYSENHLLAALSLDERTRIHPFLELIPMPLGEVLYESGDVLRHVYFPLDSIVSLLYVMENGA' A
#
# COMPACT_ATOMS: atom_id res chain seq x y z
N MET A 1 -13.25 10.17 -16.02
CA MET A 1 -13.20 10.22 -14.54
C MET A 1 -11.74 10.35 -14.12
N PRO A 2 -11.34 11.38 -13.35
CA PRO A 2 -9.93 11.69 -13.12
C PRO A 2 -9.21 10.79 -12.08
N GLY A 3 -9.88 9.82 -11.45
CA GLY A 3 -9.27 8.94 -10.43
C GLY A 3 -8.50 7.72 -10.97
N THR A 4 -8.85 7.21 -12.15
CA THR A 4 -8.29 5.95 -12.67
C THR A 4 -6.80 6.07 -13.06
N GLN A 5 -6.35 7.26 -13.43
CA GLN A 5 -5.00 7.50 -13.95
C GLN A 5 -3.88 7.28 -12.92
N ARG A 6 -4.13 7.59 -11.63
CA ARG A 6 -3.09 7.45 -10.60
C ARG A 6 -2.84 5.99 -10.20
N TYR A 7 -3.87 5.15 -10.24
CA TYR A 7 -3.70 3.74 -9.90
C TYR A 7 -2.89 2.96 -10.95
N SER A 8 -2.93 3.37 -12.22
CA SER A 8 -2.14 2.75 -13.29
C SER A 8 -0.63 3.00 -13.18
N GLU A 9 -0.21 3.95 -12.34
CA GLU A 9 1.21 4.20 -12.05
C GLU A 9 1.78 3.13 -11.09
N ASN A 10 0.93 2.47 -10.30
CA ASN A 10 1.37 1.35 -9.48
C ASN A 10 1.54 0.09 -10.34
N HIS A 11 2.77 -0.42 -10.43
CA HIS A 11 3.07 -1.59 -11.25
C HIS A 11 2.33 -2.86 -10.80
N LEU A 12 2.02 -3.02 -9.50
CA LEU A 12 1.26 -4.18 -9.00
C LEU A 12 -0.21 -4.09 -9.41
N LEU A 13 -0.84 -2.93 -9.22
CA LEU A 13 -2.23 -2.72 -9.69
C LEU A 13 -2.31 -2.81 -11.22
N ALA A 14 -1.27 -2.37 -11.92
CA ALA A 14 -1.15 -2.49 -13.37
C ALA A 14 -0.95 -3.93 -13.85
N ALA A 15 -0.43 -4.85 -13.03
CA ALA A 15 -0.28 -6.25 -13.39
C ALA A 15 -1.60 -7.05 -13.30
N LEU A 16 -2.59 -6.54 -12.55
CA LEU A 16 -3.89 -7.19 -12.40
C LEU A 16 -4.69 -7.19 -13.71
N SER A 17 -5.40 -8.30 -13.94
CA SER A 17 -6.40 -8.40 -15.01
C SER A 17 -7.54 -7.40 -14.80
N LEU A 18 -8.32 -7.17 -15.85
CA LEU A 18 -9.45 -6.24 -15.79
C LEU A 18 -10.46 -6.64 -14.70
N ASP A 19 -10.79 -7.93 -14.60
CA ASP A 19 -11.76 -8.45 -13.62
C ASP A 19 -11.26 -8.33 -12.17
N GLU A 20 -9.96 -8.47 -11.94
CA GLU A 20 -9.35 -8.23 -10.63
C GLU A 20 -9.39 -6.76 -10.27
N ARG A 21 -8.99 -5.87 -11.20
CA ARG A 21 -9.06 -4.42 -10.98
C ARG A 21 -10.46 -3.95 -10.66
N THR A 22 -11.47 -4.41 -11.40
CA THR A 22 -12.87 -4.04 -11.14
C THR A 22 -13.34 -4.50 -9.77
N ARG A 23 -12.87 -5.65 -9.28
CA ARG A 23 -13.21 -6.15 -7.94
C ARG A 23 -12.55 -5.33 -6.82
N ILE A 24 -11.31 -4.91 -6.98
CA ILE A 24 -10.59 -4.17 -5.93
C ILE A 24 -10.85 -2.66 -5.95
N HIS A 25 -11.16 -2.08 -7.11
CA HIS A 25 -11.31 -0.63 -7.30
C HIS A 25 -12.27 0.03 -6.28
N PRO A 26 -13.41 -0.56 -5.88
CA PRO A 26 -14.30 0.03 -4.88
C PRO A 26 -13.68 0.13 -3.48
N PHE A 27 -12.64 -0.65 -3.19
CA PHE A 27 -11.95 -0.69 -1.90
C PHE A 27 -10.62 0.08 -1.90
N LEU A 28 -10.23 0.64 -3.06
CA LEU A 28 -9.03 1.45 -3.18
C LEU A 28 -9.31 2.89 -2.76
N GLU A 29 -8.53 3.36 -1.81
CA GLU A 29 -8.53 4.74 -1.36
C GLU A 29 -7.15 5.34 -1.56
N LEU A 30 -7.09 6.54 -2.15
CA LEU A 30 -5.85 7.29 -2.27
C LEU A 30 -5.63 8.06 -0.97
N ILE A 31 -4.63 7.65 -0.20
CA ILE A 31 -4.24 8.28 1.05
C ILE A 31 -2.87 8.99 0.92
N PRO A 32 -2.64 10.10 1.62
CA PRO A 32 -1.30 10.66 1.75
C PRO A 32 -0.41 9.74 2.60
N MET A 33 0.86 9.61 2.24
CA MET A 33 1.87 8.87 3.02
C MET A 33 3.06 9.78 3.38
N PRO A 34 2.95 10.61 4.44
CA PRO A 34 4.02 11.50 4.86
C PRO A 34 5.28 10.75 5.32
N LEU A 35 6.44 11.39 5.15
CA LEU A 35 7.71 10.87 5.63
C LEU A 35 7.67 10.65 7.15
N GLY A 36 8.09 9.47 7.59
CA GLY A 36 8.13 9.10 9.01
C GLY A 36 6.80 8.56 9.55
N GLU A 37 5.78 8.37 8.70
CA GLU A 37 4.56 7.68 9.09
C GLU A 37 4.84 6.20 9.41
N VAL A 38 4.35 5.74 10.55
CA VAL A 38 4.40 4.33 10.96
C VAL A 38 3.12 3.65 10.47
N LEU A 39 3.25 2.78 9.47
CA LEU A 39 2.11 2.04 8.90
C LEU A 39 1.63 0.88 9.81
N TYR A 40 2.54 0.35 10.62
CA TYR A 40 2.32 -0.82 11.45
C TYR A 40 3.41 -0.93 12.51
N GLU A 41 3.02 -1.28 13.75
CA GLU A 41 3.95 -1.60 14.84
C GLU A 41 3.95 -3.11 15.14
N SER A 42 5.09 -3.61 15.65
CA SER A 42 5.22 -5.02 16.01
C SER A 42 4.15 -5.45 17.02
N GLY A 43 3.30 -6.40 16.63
CA GLY A 43 2.22 -6.93 17.47
C GLY A 43 0.83 -6.40 17.09
N ASP A 44 0.75 -5.41 16.20
CA ASP A 44 -0.52 -4.98 15.65
C ASP A 44 -1.11 -6.02 14.68
N VAL A 45 -2.35 -5.82 14.25
CA VAL A 45 -2.94 -6.57 13.14
C VAL A 45 -2.88 -5.73 11.87
N LEU A 46 -2.27 -6.27 10.81
CA LEU A 46 -2.32 -5.67 9.48
C LEU A 46 -3.76 -5.69 8.96
N ARG A 47 -4.41 -4.52 8.91
CA ARG A 47 -5.79 -4.36 8.44
C ARG A 47 -5.90 -3.92 6.98
N HIS A 48 -4.84 -3.31 6.47
CA HIS A 48 -4.82 -2.71 5.14
C HIS A 48 -3.60 -3.17 4.34
N VAL A 49 -3.77 -3.22 3.02
CA VAL A 49 -2.68 -3.44 2.06
C VAL A 49 -2.41 -2.11 1.39
N TYR A 50 -1.14 -1.69 1.39
CA TYR A 50 -0.71 -0.42 0.82
C TYR A 50 -0.04 -0.66 -0.54
N PHE A 51 -0.37 0.19 -1.51
CA PHE A 51 0.23 0.21 -2.85
C PHE A 51 0.93 1.56 -3.06
N PRO A 52 2.20 1.72 -2.64
CA PRO A 52 2.93 2.98 -2.78
C PRO A 52 2.98 3.44 -4.24
N LEU A 53 2.73 4.74 -4.47
CA LEU A 53 2.82 5.36 -5.80
C LEU A 53 4.12 6.16 -5.94
N ASP A 54 4.41 7.01 -4.96
CA ASP A 54 5.51 7.98 -4.97
C ASP A 54 6.33 7.97 -3.65
N SER A 55 6.18 6.94 -2.83
CA SER A 55 6.83 6.79 -1.53
C SER A 55 7.64 5.49 -1.41
N ILE A 56 8.57 5.46 -0.47
CA ILE A 56 9.35 4.26 -0.09
C ILE A 56 8.91 3.84 1.31
N VAL A 57 8.59 2.56 1.47
CA VAL A 57 8.22 1.95 2.76
C VAL A 57 9.37 1.08 3.25
N SER A 58 9.84 1.32 4.46
CA SER A 58 10.83 0.48 5.14
C SER A 58 10.15 -0.42 6.16
N LEU A 59 10.35 -1.73 6.04
CA LEU A 59 9.90 -2.70 7.04
C LEU A 59 10.97 -2.82 8.13
N LEU A 60 10.69 -2.24 9.29
CA LEU A 60 11.54 -2.35 10.46
C LEU A 60 11.11 -3.57 11.28
N TYR A 61 11.86 -4.66 11.14
CA TYR A 61 11.70 -5.82 12.02
C TYR A 61 12.61 -5.64 13.24
N VAL A 62 12.01 -5.53 14.42
CA VAL A 62 12.73 -5.64 15.68
C VAL A 62 12.90 -7.14 15.96
N MET A 63 14.12 -7.66 15.84
CA MET A 63 14.41 -9.04 16.24
C MET A 63 14.30 -9.15 17.77
N GLU A 64 13.64 -10.20 18.27
CA GLU A 64 13.30 -10.42 19.68
C GLU A 64 14.51 -10.33 20.64
N ASN A 65 15.72 -10.55 20.14
CA ASN A 65 16.93 -10.62 20.96
C ASN A 65 17.91 -9.45 20.81
N GLY A 66 17.71 -8.49 19.89
CA GLY A 66 18.44 -7.21 19.84
C GLY A 66 19.95 -7.19 20.09
N ALA A 67 20.67 -8.31 19.96
CA ALA A 67 22.03 -8.51 20.47
C ALA A 67 23.08 -8.47 19.35
#